data_AF-A0A5H2YSV9-F1
#
_entry.id   AF-A0A5H2YSV9-F1
#
_cell.length_a   1.000
_cell.length_b   1.000
_cell.length_c   1.000
_cell.angle_alpha   90.00
_cell.angle_beta   90.00
_cell.angle_gamma   90.00
#
_symmetry.space_group_name_H-M   'P 1'
#
loop_
_entity.id
_entity.type
_entity.pdbx_description
1 polymer ?
#
loop_
_entity_poly.entity_id
_entity_poly.type
_entity_poly.pdbx_seq_one_letter_code
_entity_poly.pdbx_strand_id
1 'polypeptide(L)'
;MFKQTAIASAVGLMLALGSQAAFAAPDWSKVPAKKITVFYPGTSGIEWITKGTDHSGAKGIRKGEACTGCHEEEIADIGKKVVSGEKLEPNPPKGKAGSIPVNVQAAYDKDNVYFRFSWKQPASGGEKLDKDNEVKLTVLLAGDKVPLADQVGCWQSCHTDARTMPGADDKKTKYVKDGNVAGGVYYDLIQWKSGKGAKPVDGYIADKRVMEGGKALVDAKGEKKGDTWTVTFTRKLTGGEGDVALAEGKTVPFGFAIHDDHAGGRFHHVSFGYSLGVGAKADVTAAKQ
;
A
#
# COMPACT_ATOMS: atom_id res chain seq x y z
N MET A 1 -25.59 -12.71 71.50
CA MET A 1 -24.92 -13.43 70.39
C MET A 1 -25.59 -13.04 69.08
N PHE A 2 -24.88 -12.27 68.24
CA PHE A 2 -24.76 -12.37 66.76
C PHE A 2 -26.02 -12.73 65.93
N LYS A 3 -26.40 -12.09 64.81
CA LYS A 3 -25.70 -11.41 63.69
C LYS A 3 -26.79 -10.74 62.83
N GLN A 4 -26.63 -9.49 62.40
CA GLN A 4 -26.16 -9.03 61.07
C GLN A 4 -27.25 -8.22 60.35
N THR A 5 -27.12 -6.90 60.49
CA THR A 5 -27.73 -5.87 59.66
C THR A 5 -27.11 -5.89 58.27
N ALA A 6 -27.94 -5.77 57.25
CA ALA A 6 -27.54 -5.59 55.86
C ALA A 6 -26.76 -4.27 55.70
N ILE A 7 -25.56 -4.34 55.13
CA ILE A 7 -24.82 -3.17 54.63
C ILE A 7 -24.89 -3.24 53.11
N ALA A 8 -25.64 -2.30 52.53
CA ALA A 8 -25.57 -2.00 51.11
C ALA A 8 -24.26 -1.24 50.85
N SER A 9 -23.31 -1.87 50.16
CA SER A 9 -22.12 -1.21 49.64
C SER A 9 -22.36 -0.84 48.18
N ALA A 10 -22.55 0.46 47.93
CA ALA A 10 -22.48 1.04 46.60
C ALA A 10 -21.02 1.02 46.14
N VAL A 11 -20.67 0.09 45.25
CA VAL A 11 -19.42 0.15 44.49
C VAL A 11 -19.70 0.91 43.21
N GLY A 12 -19.25 2.16 43.16
CA GLY A 12 -19.24 2.98 41.96
C GLY A 12 -18.33 2.35 40.91
N LEU A 13 -18.92 1.91 39.80
CA LEU A 13 -18.19 1.44 38.63
C LEU A 13 -17.62 2.67 37.89
N MET A 14 -16.39 3.08 38.21
CA MET A 14 -15.65 4.00 37.35
C MET A 14 -15.29 3.26 36.05
N LEU A 15 -16.10 3.44 35.02
CA LEU A 15 -15.73 3.16 33.64
C LEU A 15 -14.68 4.21 33.24
N ALA A 16 -13.41 3.85 33.40
CA ALA A 16 -12.32 4.54 32.72
C ALA A 16 -12.46 4.30 31.21
N LEU A 17 -13.28 5.14 30.56
CA LEU A 17 -13.20 5.35 29.12
C LEU A 17 -11.83 5.97 28.87
N GLY A 18 -10.85 5.12 28.52
CA GLY A 18 -9.58 5.58 28.01
C GLY A 18 -9.84 6.44 26.78
N SER A 19 -9.71 7.75 26.94
CA SER A 19 -9.71 8.71 25.85
C SER A 19 -8.62 8.28 24.88
N GLN A 20 -9.00 7.69 23.74
CA GLN A 20 -8.12 7.64 22.59
C GLN A 20 -7.77 9.10 22.29
N ALA A 21 -6.53 9.50 22.59
CA ALA A 21 -6.05 10.82 22.26
C ALA A 21 -6.31 11.03 20.76
N ALA A 22 -7.21 11.95 20.44
CA ALA A 22 -7.46 12.34 19.07
C ALA A 22 -6.19 13.04 18.58
N PHE A 23 -5.37 12.32 17.82
CA PHE A 23 -4.25 12.93 17.11
C PHE A 23 -4.81 14.03 16.22
N ALA A 24 -4.27 15.25 16.33
CA ALA A 24 -4.63 16.32 15.43
C ALA A 24 -4.20 15.91 14.02
N ALA A 25 -5.15 15.84 13.09
CA ALA A 25 -4.83 15.51 11.71
C ALA A 25 -3.86 16.57 11.14
N PRO A 26 -2.90 16.18 10.27
CA PRO A 26 -2.02 17.12 9.60
C PRO A 26 -2.77 18.26 8.90
N ASP A 27 -2.16 19.44 8.85
CA ASP A 27 -2.64 20.53 8.02
C ASP A 27 -2.25 20.27 6.55
N TRP A 28 -3.10 19.50 5.86
CA TRP A 28 -2.88 19.10 4.46
C TRP A 28 -2.77 20.27 3.49
N SER A 29 -3.14 21.49 3.87
CA SER A 29 -2.95 22.68 3.03
C SER A 29 -1.48 23.12 2.94
N LYS A 30 -0.66 22.74 3.94
CA LYS A 30 0.77 23.05 4.03
C LYS A 30 1.67 21.89 3.59
N VAL A 31 1.10 20.72 3.34
CA VAL A 31 1.84 19.54 2.91
C VAL A 31 1.88 19.50 1.38
N PRO A 32 3.06 19.47 0.73
CA PRO A 32 3.14 19.43 -0.72
C PRO A 32 2.54 18.12 -1.26
N ALA A 33 1.77 18.24 -2.34
CA ALA A 33 1.23 17.10 -3.06
C ALA A 33 2.14 16.73 -4.23
N LYS A 34 2.53 15.45 -4.30
CA LYS A 34 3.17 14.83 -5.46
C LYS A 34 2.10 14.08 -6.24
N LYS A 35 2.01 14.33 -7.54
CA LYS A 35 1.17 13.51 -8.43
C LYS A 35 1.95 12.25 -8.82
N ILE A 36 1.40 11.08 -8.52
CA ILE A 36 1.92 9.77 -8.91
C ILE A 36 0.84 9.05 -9.70
N THR A 37 1.20 8.55 -10.88
CA THR A 37 0.28 7.77 -11.71
C THR A 37 0.43 6.29 -11.35
N VAL A 38 -0.68 5.65 -10.95
CA VAL A 38 -0.75 4.18 -10.88
C VAL A 38 -1.28 3.65 -12.20
N PHE A 39 -0.82 2.48 -12.63
CA PHE A 39 -1.22 1.87 -13.90
C PHE A 39 -1.58 0.40 -13.72
N TYR A 40 -2.35 -0.13 -14.66
CA TYR A 40 -2.74 -1.52 -14.72
C TYR A 40 -1.58 -2.37 -15.27
N PRO A 41 -0.93 -3.24 -14.47
CA PRO A 41 0.28 -3.94 -14.87
C PRO A 41 0.02 -5.27 -15.58
N GLY A 42 -1.23 -5.75 -15.59
CA GLY A 42 -1.59 -7.05 -16.13
C GLY A 42 -0.83 -8.18 -15.43
N THR A 43 -0.05 -8.94 -16.20
CA THR A 43 0.69 -10.13 -15.76
C THR A 43 2.21 -9.91 -15.72
N SER A 44 2.66 -8.66 -15.69
CA SER A 44 4.08 -8.30 -15.62
C SER A 44 4.69 -8.57 -14.24
N GLY A 45 4.98 -9.84 -13.91
CA GLY A 45 5.71 -10.21 -12.69
C GLY A 45 7.20 -9.84 -12.73
N ILE A 46 7.90 -9.97 -11.61
CA ILE A 46 9.33 -9.68 -11.46
C ILE A 46 10.19 -10.55 -12.39
N GLU A 47 9.75 -11.77 -12.69
CA GLU A 47 10.38 -12.67 -13.67
C GLU A 47 10.42 -12.03 -15.06
N TRP A 48 9.37 -11.32 -15.46
CA TRP A 48 9.32 -10.63 -16.74
C TRP A 48 10.19 -9.37 -16.71
N ILE A 49 10.07 -8.55 -15.65
CA ILE A 49 10.80 -7.28 -15.49
C ILE A 49 12.32 -7.49 -15.55
N THR A 50 12.80 -8.59 -14.95
CA THR A 50 14.23 -8.88 -14.83
C THR A 50 14.77 -9.75 -15.98
N LYS A 51 13.93 -10.22 -16.90
CA LYS A 51 14.33 -11.05 -18.04
C LYS A 51 14.60 -10.21 -19.27
N GLY A 52 15.87 -10.10 -19.65
CA GLY A 52 16.32 -9.20 -20.73
C GLY A 52 15.77 -9.50 -22.12
N THR A 53 15.36 -10.74 -22.39
CA THR A 53 14.71 -11.10 -23.66
C THR A 53 13.27 -10.59 -23.75
N ASP A 54 12.62 -10.35 -22.61
CA ASP A 54 11.20 -10.06 -22.54
C ASP A 54 10.95 -8.59 -22.15
N HIS A 55 11.89 -7.99 -21.39
CA HIS A 55 11.94 -6.59 -21.02
C HIS A 55 13.36 -6.02 -21.23
N SER A 56 13.51 -5.12 -22.21
CA SER A 56 14.80 -4.52 -22.58
C SER A 56 15.46 -3.73 -21.44
N GLY A 57 14.67 -3.17 -20.53
CA GLY A 57 15.16 -2.44 -19.35
C GLY A 57 15.84 -3.30 -18.29
N ALA A 58 15.78 -4.64 -18.39
CA ALA A 58 16.35 -5.53 -17.38
C ALA A 58 17.87 -5.34 -17.15
N LYS A 59 18.61 -4.87 -18.16
CA LYS A 59 20.05 -4.57 -18.01
C LYS A 59 20.27 -3.26 -17.25
N GLY A 60 19.43 -2.24 -17.45
CA GLY A 60 19.47 -0.98 -16.72
C GLY A 60 19.18 -1.19 -15.23
N ILE A 61 18.15 -1.98 -14.92
CA ILE A 61 17.77 -2.33 -13.54
C ILE A 61 18.95 -2.97 -12.78
N ARG A 62 19.64 -3.94 -13.39
CA ARG A 62 20.83 -4.57 -12.79
C ARG A 62 21.98 -3.60 -12.54
N LYS A 63 22.02 -2.48 -13.26
CA LYS A 63 23.00 -1.42 -13.11
C LYS A 63 22.56 -0.30 -12.16
N GLY A 64 21.39 -0.42 -11.54
CA GLY A 64 20.90 0.56 -10.57
C GLY A 64 19.84 1.54 -11.10
N GLU A 65 19.40 1.39 -12.35
CA GLU A 65 18.36 2.25 -12.91
C GLU A 65 16.98 1.87 -12.38
N ALA A 66 16.25 2.85 -11.85
CA ALA A 66 14.88 2.65 -11.38
C ALA A 66 13.88 2.63 -12.53
N CYS A 67 12.72 1.99 -12.32
CA CYS A 67 11.65 1.94 -13.33
C CYS A 67 11.26 3.33 -13.83
N THR A 68 11.16 4.31 -12.93
CA THR A 68 10.83 5.71 -13.26
C THR A 68 11.91 6.40 -14.08
N GLY A 69 13.17 5.94 -14.02
CA GLY A 69 14.25 6.46 -14.86
C GLY A 69 13.98 6.26 -16.36
N CYS A 70 13.28 5.18 -16.74
CA CYS A 70 12.91 4.91 -18.12
C CYS A 70 11.44 5.22 -18.43
N HIS A 71 10.52 4.95 -17.49
CA HIS A 71 9.08 4.83 -17.77
C HIS A 71 8.21 5.98 -17.23
N GLU A 72 8.77 7.00 -16.56
CA GLU A 72 7.97 8.04 -15.86
C GLU A 72 6.98 8.78 -16.78
N GLU A 73 7.37 9.06 -18.03
CA GLU A 73 6.54 9.80 -18.98
C GLU A 73 5.51 8.92 -19.72
N GLU A 74 5.67 7.60 -19.69
CA GLU A 74 4.84 6.64 -20.44
C GLU A 74 3.92 5.79 -19.57
N ILE A 75 3.87 6.01 -18.24
CA ILE A 75 3.09 5.21 -17.28
C ILE A 75 1.64 5.00 -17.74
N ALA A 76 0.98 6.07 -18.18
CA ALA A 76 -0.42 6.02 -18.62
C ALA A 76 -0.59 5.22 -19.93
N ASP A 77 0.36 5.35 -20.85
CA ASP A 77 0.35 4.65 -22.14
C ASP A 77 0.64 3.16 -21.97
N ILE A 78 1.55 2.79 -21.05
CA ILE A 78 1.78 1.41 -20.64
C ILE A 78 0.47 0.81 -20.13
N GLY A 79 -0.18 1.47 -19.17
CA GLY A 79 -1.44 1.01 -18.62
C GLY A 79 -2.54 0.83 -19.68
N LYS A 80 -2.65 1.80 -20.60
CA LYS A 80 -3.58 1.74 -21.74
C LYS A 80 -3.28 0.57 -22.68
N LYS A 81 -2.01 0.31 -22.96
CA LYS A 81 -1.57 -0.80 -23.82
C LYS A 81 -1.79 -2.16 -23.17
N VAL A 82 -1.60 -2.26 -21.85
CA VAL A 82 -1.83 -3.53 -21.15
C VAL A 82 -3.33 -3.81 -21.05
N VAL A 83 -4.14 -2.81 -20.69
CA VAL A 83 -5.60 -3.02 -20.54
C VAL A 83 -6.33 -3.25 -21.86
N SER A 84 -5.73 -2.91 -23.01
CA SER A 84 -6.29 -3.25 -24.32
C SER A 84 -6.21 -4.76 -24.64
N GLY A 85 -5.40 -5.52 -23.89
CA GLY A 85 -5.13 -6.93 -24.17
C GLY A 85 -4.09 -7.17 -25.27
N GLU A 86 -3.47 -6.11 -25.83
CA GLU A 86 -2.44 -6.27 -26.86
C GLU A 86 -1.18 -6.96 -26.32
N LYS A 87 -0.81 -6.67 -25.06
CA LYS A 87 0.37 -7.23 -24.40
C LYS A 87 0.13 -7.41 -22.91
N LEU A 88 0.71 -8.46 -22.31
CA LEU A 88 0.76 -8.70 -20.86
C LEU A 88 -0.58 -8.88 -20.15
N GLU A 89 -1.71 -8.90 -20.86
CA GLU A 89 -3.02 -9.18 -20.27
C GLU A 89 -3.83 -10.11 -21.18
N PRO A 90 -3.96 -11.41 -20.84
CA PRO A 90 -4.76 -12.32 -21.66
C PRO A 90 -6.27 -12.10 -21.52
N ASN A 91 -6.75 -11.59 -20.38
CA ASN A 91 -8.18 -11.42 -20.09
C ASN A 91 -8.44 -10.05 -19.43
N PRO A 92 -8.39 -8.94 -20.20
CA PRO A 92 -8.51 -7.60 -19.64
C PRO A 92 -9.91 -7.38 -19.06
N PRO A 93 -10.05 -6.84 -17.83
CA PRO A 93 -11.36 -6.53 -17.29
C PRO A 93 -12.03 -5.44 -18.13
N LYS A 94 -13.28 -5.68 -18.51
CA LYS A 94 -14.05 -4.77 -19.37
C LYS A 94 -14.13 -3.37 -18.75
N GLY A 95 -13.84 -2.34 -19.54
CA GLY A 95 -13.97 -0.95 -19.11
C GLY A 95 -12.98 -0.52 -18.02
N LYS A 96 -11.99 -1.35 -17.66
CA LYS A 96 -10.95 -1.00 -16.70
C LYS A 96 -10.12 0.15 -17.24
N ALA A 97 -9.89 1.17 -16.42
CA ALA A 97 -8.96 2.23 -16.78
C ALA A 97 -7.52 1.70 -16.87
N GLY A 98 -6.74 2.20 -17.83
CA GLY A 98 -5.32 1.85 -17.91
C GLY A 98 -4.49 2.45 -16.78
N SER A 99 -4.86 3.64 -16.29
CA SER A 99 -4.13 4.36 -15.25
C SER A 99 -5.00 5.31 -14.45
N ILE A 100 -4.55 5.66 -13.25
CA ILE A 100 -5.20 6.61 -12.34
C ILE A 100 -4.14 7.61 -11.85
N PRO A 101 -4.28 8.92 -12.10
CA PRO A 101 -3.45 9.92 -11.46
C PRO A 101 -3.88 10.10 -10.00
N VAL A 102 -2.93 9.97 -9.07
CA VAL A 102 -3.17 10.05 -7.63
C VAL A 102 -2.34 11.18 -7.04
N ASN A 103 -2.98 12.07 -6.29
CA ASN A 103 -2.27 13.04 -5.45
C ASN A 103 -1.87 12.35 -4.15
N VAL A 104 -0.57 12.37 -3.86
CA VAL A 104 0.04 11.77 -2.69
C VAL A 104 0.65 12.88 -1.84
N GLN A 105 0.28 12.91 -0.58
CA GLN A 105 0.85 13.81 0.44
C GLN A 105 1.34 12.95 1.60
N ALA A 106 2.45 13.35 2.21
CA ALA A 106 2.95 12.73 3.41
C ALA A 106 3.32 13.79 4.44
N ALA A 107 3.06 13.50 5.71
CA ALA A 107 3.42 14.35 6.84
C ALA A 107 3.94 13.48 7.98
N TYR A 108 4.65 14.06 8.94
CA TYR A 108 5.07 13.34 10.13
C TYR A 108 5.16 14.25 11.35
N ASP A 109 5.04 13.65 12.53
CA ASP A 109 5.33 14.28 13.81
C ASP A 109 6.33 13.41 14.60
N LYS A 110 6.45 13.63 15.92
CA LYS A 110 7.36 12.86 16.78
C LYS A 110 7.01 11.36 16.90
N ASP A 111 5.76 10.99 16.68
CA ASP A 111 5.24 9.63 16.92
C ASP A 111 4.82 8.93 15.62
N ASN A 112 4.29 9.67 14.64
CA ASN A 112 3.59 9.13 13.49
C ASN A 112 4.07 9.70 12.16
N VAL A 113 3.91 8.89 11.11
CA VAL A 113 3.82 9.31 9.72
C VAL A 113 2.36 9.24 9.27
N TYR A 114 1.97 10.18 8.44
CA TYR A 114 0.65 10.31 7.88
C TYR A 114 0.75 10.27 6.36
N PHE A 115 -0.13 9.51 5.73
CA PHE A 115 -0.26 9.48 4.28
C PHE A 115 -1.64 9.95 3.89
N ARG A 116 -1.75 10.72 2.80
CA ARG A 116 -3.01 11.07 2.18
C ARG A 116 -2.93 10.82 0.68
N PHE A 117 -3.87 10.03 0.19
CA PHE A 117 -4.05 9.70 -1.21
C PHE A 117 -5.38 10.27 -1.67
N SER A 118 -5.41 10.96 -2.80
CA SER A 118 -6.66 11.43 -3.40
C SER A 118 -6.65 11.26 -4.91
N TRP A 119 -7.74 10.73 -5.44
CA TRP A 119 -7.90 10.51 -6.87
C TRP A 119 -9.36 10.56 -7.29
N LYS A 120 -9.58 10.87 -8.55
CA LYS A 120 -10.87 10.75 -9.20
C LYS A 120 -11.11 9.27 -9.55
N GLN A 121 -12.21 8.69 -9.08
CA GLN A 121 -12.60 7.34 -9.42
C GLN A 121 -12.77 7.24 -10.94
N PRO A 122 -11.98 6.39 -11.63
CA PRO A 122 -12.18 6.19 -13.06
C PRO A 122 -13.50 5.46 -13.33
N ALA A 123 -13.97 5.57 -14.58
CA ALA A 123 -15.00 4.68 -15.09
C ALA A 123 -14.50 3.23 -15.05
N SER A 124 -15.42 2.32 -14.79
CA SER A 124 -15.13 0.91 -14.59
C SER A 124 -16.30 0.05 -15.05
N GLY A 125 -16.07 -1.24 -15.22
CA GLY A 125 -17.08 -2.18 -15.74
C GLY A 125 -16.64 -3.63 -15.69
N GLY A 126 -15.67 -3.94 -14.82
CA GLY A 126 -15.12 -5.27 -14.67
C GLY A 126 -16.05 -6.17 -13.86
N GLU A 127 -15.67 -7.44 -13.74
CA GLU A 127 -16.34 -8.34 -12.80
C GLU A 127 -16.07 -7.88 -11.36
N LYS A 128 -17.12 -7.87 -10.54
CA LYS A 128 -17.03 -7.52 -9.11
C LYS A 128 -16.52 -8.70 -8.29
N LEU A 129 -15.20 -8.80 -8.16
CA LEU A 129 -14.52 -9.88 -7.45
C LEU A 129 -14.57 -9.74 -5.92
N ASP A 130 -14.63 -8.51 -5.41
CA ASP A 130 -14.75 -8.17 -3.99
C ASP A 130 -16.06 -7.42 -3.72
N LYS A 131 -17.11 -8.17 -3.38
CA LYS A 131 -18.46 -7.62 -3.21
C LYS A 131 -18.56 -6.63 -2.06
N ASP A 132 -17.68 -6.73 -1.07
CA ASP A 132 -17.75 -5.93 0.16
C ASP A 132 -17.01 -4.60 0.01
N ASN A 133 -16.01 -4.53 -0.87
CA ASN A 133 -15.14 -3.37 -1.00
C ASN A 133 -15.11 -2.88 -2.45
N GLU A 134 -15.76 -1.75 -2.71
CA GLU A 134 -15.64 -1.01 -3.98
C GLU A 134 -14.18 -0.65 -4.26
N VAL A 135 -13.46 -0.23 -3.22
CA VAL A 135 -12.07 0.19 -3.30
C VAL A 135 -11.26 -0.40 -2.16
N LYS A 136 -10.02 -0.81 -2.46
CA LYS A 136 -8.96 -0.99 -1.46
C LYS A 136 -7.73 -0.23 -1.90
N LEU A 137 -7.02 0.36 -0.93
CA LEU A 137 -5.75 1.02 -1.18
C LEU A 137 -4.70 0.43 -0.25
N THR A 138 -3.61 -0.08 -0.82
CA THR A 138 -2.51 -0.73 -0.10
C THR A 138 -1.25 0.09 -0.26
N VAL A 139 -0.51 0.30 0.82
CA VAL A 139 0.83 0.89 0.81
C VAL A 139 1.82 -0.18 1.24
N LEU A 140 2.96 -0.24 0.54
CA LEU A 140 4.07 -1.10 0.91
C LEU A 140 5.32 -0.27 1.16
N LEU A 141 6.01 -0.55 2.26
CA LEU A 141 7.32 0.03 2.60
C LEU A 141 8.36 -1.10 2.60
N ALA A 142 9.48 -0.90 1.91
CA ALA A 142 10.51 -1.93 1.81
C ALA A 142 11.40 -1.96 3.07
N GLY A 143 11.68 -3.17 3.55
CA GLY A 143 12.76 -3.41 4.50
C GLY A 143 14.13 -3.10 3.88
N ASP A 144 15.11 -2.85 4.75
CA ASP A 144 16.46 -2.38 4.42
C ASP A 144 17.27 -3.34 3.53
N LYS A 145 16.91 -4.63 3.51
CA LYS A 145 17.63 -5.66 2.74
C LYS A 145 16.82 -6.28 1.61
N VAL A 146 15.69 -5.69 1.25
CA VAL A 146 14.94 -6.16 0.09
C VAL A 146 15.76 -5.93 -1.18
N PRO A 147 16.07 -6.98 -1.97
CA PRO A 147 16.88 -6.83 -3.17
C PRO A 147 16.23 -5.89 -4.18
N LEU A 148 17.04 -4.98 -4.72
CA LEU A 148 16.62 -4.02 -5.76
C LEU A 148 15.44 -3.13 -5.37
N ALA A 149 15.16 -2.95 -4.08
CA ALA A 149 14.01 -2.17 -3.62
C ALA A 149 14.00 -0.74 -4.16
N ASP A 150 15.17 -0.10 -4.29
CA ASP A 150 15.29 1.24 -4.87
C ASP A 150 14.95 1.28 -6.36
N GLN A 151 15.22 0.19 -7.09
CA GLN A 151 15.05 0.11 -8.54
C GLN A 151 13.63 -0.32 -8.94
N VAL A 152 13.11 -1.37 -8.27
CA VAL A 152 11.82 -2.00 -8.64
C VAL A 152 10.72 -1.71 -7.63
N GLY A 153 11.02 -1.07 -6.50
CA GLY A 153 10.02 -0.77 -5.47
C GLY A 153 9.28 -2.03 -5.04
N CYS A 154 7.95 -1.95 -4.96
CA CYS A 154 7.09 -3.06 -4.55
C CYS A 154 7.06 -4.26 -5.49
N TRP A 155 7.63 -4.15 -6.70
CA TRP A 155 7.56 -5.20 -7.72
C TRP A 155 8.30 -6.47 -7.33
N GLN A 156 9.29 -6.36 -6.44
CA GLN A 156 10.01 -7.51 -5.90
C GLN A 156 9.09 -8.50 -5.18
N SER A 157 7.88 -8.08 -4.80
CA SER A 157 6.85 -8.94 -4.19
C SER A 157 5.83 -9.52 -5.19
N CYS A 158 5.92 -9.15 -6.47
CA CYS A 158 4.94 -9.46 -7.51
C CYS A 158 5.49 -10.54 -8.44
N HIS A 159 5.04 -11.77 -8.26
CA HIS A 159 5.49 -12.93 -9.03
C HIS A 159 4.42 -13.42 -9.99
N THR A 160 4.84 -13.99 -11.13
CA THR A 160 3.92 -14.55 -12.15
C THR A 160 3.16 -15.78 -11.67
N ASP A 161 3.61 -16.41 -10.58
CA ASP A 161 2.97 -17.57 -9.95
C ASP A 161 2.16 -17.21 -8.71
N ALA A 162 1.96 -15.93 -8.43
CA ALA A 162 1.05 -15.48 -7.38
C ALA A 162 -0.40 -15.75 -7.79
N ARG A 163 -1.24 -16.15 -6.84
CA ARG A 163 -2.67 -16.44 -7.04
C ARG A 163 -3.36 -15.39 -7.90
N THR A 164 -4.32 -15.84 -8.70
CA THR A 164 -5.04 -15.07 -9.73
C THR A 164 -4.25 -14.73 -10.99
N MET A 165 -2.92 -14.93 -11.02
CA MET A 165 -2.15 -14.95 -12.28
C MET A 165 -2.53 -16.15 -13.14
N PRO A 166 -2.43 -16.05 -14.48
CA PRO A 166 -2.73 -17.17 -15.37
C PRO A 166 -1.88 -18.41 -15.03
N GLY A 167 -2.55 -19.53 -14.72
CA GLY A 167 -1.89 -20.81 -14.42
C GLY A 167 -1.26 -20.91 -13.02
N ALA A 168 -1.48 -19.94 -12.14
CA ALA A 168 -0.93 -19.96 -10.78
C ALA A 168 -1.78 -20.79 -9.79
N ASP A 169 -1.13 -21.25 -8.71
CA ASP A 169 -1.81 -21.88 -7.57
C ASP A 169 -2.59 -20.81 -6.76
N ASP A 170 -3.88 -21.05 -6.52
CA ASP A 170 -4.76 -20.15 -5.76
C ASP A 170 -4.31 -19.91 -4.31
N LYS A 171 -3.49 -20.81 -3.75
CA LYS A 171 -2.93 -20.68 -2.40
C LYS A 171 -1.67 -19.84 -2.36
N LYS A 172 -0.98 -19.65 -3.48
CA LYS A 172 0.30 -18.94 -3.51
C LYS A 172 0.06 -17.44 -3.41
N THR A 173 0.49 -16.83 -2.30
CA THR A 173 0.36 -15.39 -2.11
C THR A 173 1.60 -14.64 -2.59
N LYS A 174 1.56 -13.30 -2.58
CA LYS A 174 2.77 -12.49 -2.79
C LYS A 174 3.86 -12.90 -1.81
N TYR A 175 5.09 -12.89 -2.27
CA TYR A 175 6.29 -13.20 -1.49
C TYR A 175 7.46 -12.42 -2.04
N VAL A 176 8.53 -12.31 -1.27
CA VAL A 176 9.84 -11.83 -1.67
C VAL A 176 10.76 -13.04 -1.69
N LYS A 177 11.55 -13.21 -2.74
CA LYS A 177 12.57 -14.27 -2.78
C LYS A 177 13.52 -14.10 -1.58
N ASP A 178 13.78 -15.20 -0.88
CA ASP A 178 14.58 -15.23 0.37
C ASP A 178 13.99 -14.34 1.49
N GLY A 179 12.68 -14.11 1.44
CA GLY A 179 11.96 -13.27 2.38
C GLY A 179 12.09 -13.72 3.84
N ASN A 180 12.50 -12.80 4.69
CA ASN A 180 12.75 -13.03 6.11
C ASN A 180 12.61 -11.71 6.88
N VAL A 181 11.64 -11.66 7.80
CA VAL A 181 11.38 -10.47 8.61
C VAL A 181 12.57 -10.12 9.51
N ALA A 182 13.11 -11.11 10.24
CA ALA A 182 14.28 -10.91 11.10
C ALA A 182 15.54 -10.55 10.29
N GLY A 183 15.58 -10.94 9.02
CA GLY A 183 16.67 -10.65 8.10
C GLY A 183 16.59 -9.27 7.43
N GLY A 184 15.47 -8.54 7.55
CA GLY A 184 15.25 -7.27 6.83
C GLY A 184 14.76 -7.42 5.39
N VAL A 185 14.42 -8.64 4.96
CA VAL A 185 13.95 -8.97 3.60
C VAL A 185 12.44 -9.12 3.62
N TYR A 186 11.71 -8.02 3.79
CA TYR A 186 10.25 -8.01 3.81
C TYR A 186 9.70 -6.65 3.36
N TYR A 187 8.43 -6.61 3.00
CA TYR A 187 7.67 -5.35 2.91
C TYR A 187 6.71 -5.25 4.07
N ASP A 188 6.67 -4.11 4.73
CA ASP A 188 5.55 -3.70 5.58
C ASP A 188 4.35 -3.41 4.68
N LEU A 189 3.16 -3.86 5.10
CA LEU A 189 1.91 -3.75 4.36
C LEU A 189 0.82 -3.15 5.25
N ILE A 190 0.34 -1.97 4.85
CA ILE A 190 -0.89 -1.38 5.37
C ILE A 190 -1.95 -1.30 4.26
N GLN A 191 -3.20 -1.63 4.58
CA GLN A 191 -4.30 -1.51 3.60
C GLN A 191 -5.58 -0.97 4.22
N TRP A 192 -6.14 0.01 3.53
CA TRP A 192 -7.50 0.49 3.75
C TRP A 192 -8.47 -0.22 2.81
N LYS A 193 -9.71 -0.43 3.27
CA LYS A 193 -10.79 -1.07 2.51
C LYS A 193 -12.09 -0.27 2.69
N SER A 194 -12.84 -0.08 1.61
CA SER A 194 -14.02 0.79 1.59
C SER A 194 -15.29 0.17 2.20
N GLY A 195 -15.30 -1.14 2.45
CA GLY A 195 -16.47 -1.83 2.97
C GLY A 195 -16.91 -1.30 4.34
N LYS A 196 -18.23 -1.25 4.55
CA LYS A 196 -18.80 -0.76 5.82
C LYS A 196 -18.33 -1.65 6.98
N GLY A 197 -17.63 -1.04 7.95
CA GLY A 197 -17.08 -1.77 9.10
C GLY A 197 -15.86 -2.65 8.77
N ALA A 198 -15.31 -2.54 7.55
CA ALA A 198 -14.11 -3.26 7.19
C ALA A 198 -12.92 -2.79 8.03
N LYS A 199 -12.29 -3.72 8.75
CA LYS A 199 -11.07 -3.42 9.51
C LYS A 199 -9.90 -3.21 8.55
N PRO A 200 -9.06 -2.18 8.77
CA PRO A 200 -7.84 -2.04 8.00
C PRO A 200 -6.87 -3.20 8.29
N VAL A 201 -5.89 -3.34 7.44
CA VAL A 201 -4.88 -4.41 7.46
C VAL A 201 -3.55 -3.79 7.88
N ASP A 202 -2.84 -4.46 8.76
CA ASP A 202 -1.47 -4.16 9.16
C ASP A 202 -0.69 -5.47 9.25
N GLY A 203 0.29 -5.65 8.37
CA GLY A 203 0.99 -6.91 8.17
C GLY A 203 2.23 -6.75 7.32
N TYR A 204 2.65 -7.82 6.64
CA TYR A 204 3.89 -7.81 5.87
C TYR A 204 3.90 -8.83 4.71
N ILE A 205 4.90 -8.71 3.84
CA ILE A 205 5.23 -9.69 2.81
C ILE A 205 6.70 -10.11 2.98
N ALA A 206 6.93 -11.35 3.37
CA ALA A 206 8.25 -11.98 3.42
C ALA A 206 8.25 -13.20 2.48
N ASP A 207 8.55 -14.41 2.96
CA ASP A 207 8.37 -15.67 2.22
C ASP A 207 6.90 -15.95 1.83
N LYS A 208 5.96 -15.28 2.50
CA LYS A 208 4.54 -15.21 2.18
C LYS A 208 3.96 -13.88 2.62
N ARG A 209 2.74 -13.59 2.18
CA ARG A 209 1.97 -12.45 2.67
C ARG A 209 1.21 -12.79 3.94
N VAL A 210 1.38 -11.95 4.96
CA VAL A 210 0.67 -11.95 6.22
C VAL A 210 -0.15 -10.66 6.32
N MET A 211 -1.43 -10.76 6.67
CA MET A 211 -2.40 -9.65 6.61
C MET A 211 -2.79 -9.10 7.99
N GLU A 212 -2.13 -9.55 9.05
CA GLU A 212 -2.42 -9.15 10.43
C GLU A 212 -1.16 -9.26 11.29
N GLY A 213 -1.21 -8.68 12.49
CA GLY A 213 -0.13 -8.77 13.48
C GLY A 213 0.81 -7.57 13.51
N GLY A 214 0.76 -6.68 12.51
CA GLY A 214 1.43 -5.40 12.55
C GLY A 214 0.92 -4.52 13.70
N LYS A 215 1.77 -3.58 14.15
CA LYS A 215 1.51 -2.71 15.31
C LYS A 215 1.72 -1.23 14.99
N ALA A 216 2.12 -0.92 13.76
CA ALA A 216 2.43 0.43 13.34
C ALA A 216 1.17 1.18 12.90
N LEU A 217 0.19 0.53 12.27
CA LEU A 217 -1.01 1.19 11.79
C LEU A 217 -1.91 1.59 12.97
N VAL A 218 -2.13 2.90 13.11
CA VAL A 218 -3.03 3.47 14.12
C VAL A 218 -4.44 3.59 13.57
N ASP A 219 -4.56 4.08 12.34
CA ASP A 219 -5.85 4.36 11.72
C ASP A 219 -5.73 4.37 10.19
N ALA A 220 -6.80 3.98 9.51
CA ALA A 220 -6.94 4.14 8.07
C ALA A 220 -8.38 4.47 7.72
N LYS A 221 -8.59 5.65 7.14
CA LYS A 221 -9.91 6.21 6.82
C LYS A 221 -9.99 6.54 5.35
N GLY A 222 -11.16 6.38 4.78
CA GLY A 222 -11.42 6.84 3.43
C GLY A 222 -12.83 7.40 3.28
N GLU A 223 -12.96 8.41 2.43
CA GLU A 223 -14.22 9.02 2.07
C GLU A 223 -14.29 9.24 0.56
N LYS A 224 -15.51 9.21 0.01
CA LYS A 224 -15.80 9.58 -1.36
C LYS A 224 -16.66 10.83 -1.36
N LYS A 225 -16.18 11.91 -1.98
CA LYS A 225 -16.92 13.16 -2.19
C LYS A 225 -17.12 13.34 -3.70
N GLY A 226 -18.36 13.23 -4.16
CA GLY A 226 -18.65 13.13 -5.59
C GLY A 226 -17.98 11.90 -6.20
N ASP A 227 -17.11 12.11 -7.18
CA ASP A 227 -16.30 11.05 -7.80
C ASP A 227 -14.88 10.96 -7.24
N THR A 228 -14.53 11.77 -6.24
CA THR A 228 -13.17 11.83 -5.69
C THR A 228 -13.07 11.03 -4.40
N TRP A 229 -12.17 10.05 -4.38
CA TRP A 229 -11.75 9.36 -3.18
C TRP A 229 -10.65 10.14 -2.46
N THR A 230 -10.68 10.11 -1.13
CA THR A 230 -9.59 10.54 -0.27
C THR A 230 -9.37 9.47 0.80
N VAL A 231 -8.16 8.95 0.90
CA VAL A 231 -7.76 7.95 1.89
C VAL A 231 -6.60 8.49 2.72
N THR A 232 -6.70 8.39 4.03
CA THR A 232 -5.66 8.80 4.98
C THR A 232 -5.24 7.62 5.86
N PHE A 233 -3.94 7.45 6.03
CA PHE A 233 -3.37 6.53 7.02
C PHE A 233 -2.65 7.33 8.09
N THR A 234 -2.79 6.89 9.34
CA THR A 234 -1.93 7.27 10.46
C THR A 234 -1.17 6.03 10.87
N ARG A 235 0.15 6.06 10.78
CA ARG A 235 1.04 4.95 11.12
C ARG A 235 2.12 5.49 12.06
N LYS A 236 2.42 4.80 13.15
CA LYS A 236 3.57 5.12 13.99
C LYS A 236 4.86 5.10 13.16
N LEU A 237 5.87 5.87 13.55
CA LEU A 237 7.18 5.81 12.90
C LEU A 237 7.79 4.41 13.02
N THR A 238 7.65 3.81 14.20
CA THR A 238 8.11 2.45 14.50
C THR A 238 6.96 1.58 14.97
N GLY A 239 7.08 0.27 14.73
CA GLY A 239 6.10 -0.73 15.13
C GLY A 239 6.77 -1.93 15.78
N GLY A 240 6.30 -3.12 15.41
CA GLY A 240 6.87 -4.40 15.83
C GLY A 240 7.43 -5.21 14.67
N GLU A 241 7.35 -6.53 14.82
CA GLU A 241 7.74 -7.47 13.76
C GLU A 241 6.92 -7.24 12.50
N GLY A 242 7.60 -7.10 11.36
CA GLY A 242 6.95 -6.86 10.06
C GLY A 242 6.65 -5.38 9.76
N ASP A 243 6.89 -4.48 10.71
CA ASP A 243 6.73 -3.04 10.53
C ASP A 243 8.09 -2.38 10.24
N VAL A 244 8.22 -1.70 9.11
CA VAL A 244 9.47 -1.01 8.77
C VAL A 244 9.69 0.18 9.71
N ALA A 245 10.83 0.23 10.40
CA ALA A 245 11.16 1.36 11.25
C ALA A 245 11.48 2.60 10.40
N LEU A 246 10.69 3.66 10.57
CA LEU A 246 10.91 4.96 9.96
C LEU A 246 11.58 5.90 10.96
N ALA A 247 12.43 6.79 10.45
CA ALA A 247 13.12 7.78 11.26
C ALA A 247 13.30 9.09 10.50
N GLU A 248 13.21 10.21 11.22
CA GLU A 248 13.52 11.53 10.68
C GLU A 248 14.94 11.57 10.08
N GLY A 249 15.07 12.21 8.92
CA GLY A 249 16.31 12.27 8.14
C GLY A 249 16.61 11.03 7.30
N LYS A 250 15.71 10.04 7.25
CA LYS A 250 15.89 8.81 6.45
C LYS A 250 14.90 8.73 5.30
N THR A 251 15.29 7.96 4.28
CA THR A 251 14.45 7.59 3.15
C THR A 251 14.15 6.09 3.18
N VAL A 252 12.98 5.70 2.67
CA VAL A 252 12.55 4.31 2.52
C VAL A 252 11.91 4.12 1.14
N PRO A 253 12.19 3.02 0.43
CA PRO A 253 11.45 2.70 -0.79
C PRO A 253 10.01 2.37 -0.46
N PHE A 254 9.08 2.94 -1.22
CA PHE A 254 7.66 2.69 -1.06
C PHE A 254 6.94 2.63 -2.41
N GLY A 255 5.73 2.10 -2.36
CA GLY A 255 4.79 2.15 -3.45
C GLY A 255 3.40 1.79 -2.95
N PHE A 256 2.41 1.88 -3.83
CA PHE A 256 1.03 1.66 -3.45
C PHE A 256 0.23 1.08 -4.61
N ALA A 257 -0.89 0.45 -4.25
CA ALA A 257 -1.80 -0.20 -5.17
C ALA A 257 -3.25 0.16 -4.85
N ILE A 258 -4.05 0.33 -5.91
CA ILE A 258 -5.49 0.58 -5.83
C ILE A 258 -6.20 -0.59 -6.50
N HIS A 259 -7.00 -1.31 -5.72
CA HIS A 259 -8.02 -2.20 -6.23
C HIS A 259 -9.31 -1.40 -6.30
N ASP A 260 -9.62 -0.81 -7.45
CA ASP A 260 -10.90 -0.13 -7.69
C ASP A 260 -11.92 -1.05 -8.39
N ASP A 261 -13.18 -0.62 -8.43
CA ASP A 261 -14.29 -1.36 -9.05
C ASP A 261 -14.46 -2.78 -8.53
N HIS A 262 -14.37 -2.94 -7.21
CA HIS A 262 -14.46 -4.26 -6.58
C HIS A 262 -13.38 -5.24 -7.06
N ALA A 263 -12.25 -4.74 -7.57
CA ALA A 263 -11.20 -5.60 -8.05
C ALA A 263 -10.60 -6.48 -6.95
N GLY A 264 -10.24 -7.70 -7.35
CA GLY A 264 -9.57 -8.69 -6.54
C GLY A 264 -8.24 -9.10 -7.18
N GLY A 265 -7.34 -9.65 -6.35
CA GLY A 265 -6.12 -10.29 -6.84
C GLY A 265 -5.26 -9.39 -7.72
N ARG A 266 -4.90 -9.88 -8.91
CA ARG A 266 -4.03 -9.19 -9.87
C ARG A 266 -4.66 -7.98 -10.56
N PHE A 267 -5.98 -7.80 -10.49
CA PHE A 267 -6.70 -6.80 -11.29
C PHE A 267 -6.64 -5.36 -10.72
N HIS A 268 -5.47 -4.92 -10.25
CA HIS A 268 -5.25 -3.63 -9.59
C HIS A 268 -4.44 -2.67 -10.43
N HIS A 269 -4.49 -1.39 -10.06
CA HIS A 269 -3.48 -0.41 -10.47
C HIS A 269 -2.38 -0.36 -9.42
N VAL A 270 -1.15 -0.15 -9.87
CA VAL A 270 0.03 -0.11 -8.99
C VAL A 270 0.95 1.04 -9.41
N SER A 271 1.63 1.64 -8.45
CA SER A 271 2.70 2.61 -8.70
C SER A 271 3.99 1.89 -9.09
N PHE A 272 4.92 2.59 -9.74
CA PHE A 272 6.31 2.18 -9.67
C PHE A 272 6.88 2.35 -8.24
N GLY A 273 8.17 2.01 -8.07
CA GLY A 273 8.90 2.32 -6.86
C GLY A 273 9.21 3.81 -6.75
N TYR A 274 8.95 4.38 -5.58
CA TYR A 274 9.30 5.75 -5.22
C TYR A 274 10.01 5.76 -3.88
N SER A 275 10.73 6.83 -3.58
CA SER A 275 11.31 7.06 -2.25
C SER A 275 10.38 7.93 -1.38
N LEU A 276 10.16 7.50 -0.14
CA LEU A 276 9.54 8.30 0.91
C LEU A 276 10.65 8.82 1.83
N GLY A 277 10.73 10.13 2.02
CA GLY A 277 11.67 10.76 2.95
C GLY A 277 10.97 11.33 4.16
N VAL A 278 11.35 10.90 5.37
CA VAL A 278 10.79 11.48 6.61
C VAL A 278 11.62 12.70 6.98
N GLY A 279 11.17 13.90 6.60
CA GLY A 279 11.98 15.12 6.75
C GLY A 279 13.26 15.14 5.89
N ALA A 280 13.41 14.19 4.98
CA ALA A 280 14.54 14.06 4.06
C ALA A 280 14.07 14.22 2.61
N LYS A 281 14.95 14.73 1.73
CA LYS A 281 14.65 14.88 0.31
C LYS A 281 14.42 13.49 -0.32
N ALA A 282 13.28 13.32 -0.95
CA ALA A 282 12.85 12.11 -1.65
C ALA A 282 11.77 12.45 -2.69
N ASP A 283 11.30 11.45 -3.45
CA ASP A 283 10.20 11.63 -4.42
C ASP A 283 8.92 12.12 -3.74
N VAL A 284 8.62 11.57 -2.57
CA VAL A 284 7.61 12.07 -1.63
C VAL A 284 8.30 12.41 -0.32
N THR A 285 8.35 13.70 0.02
CA THR A 285 8.93 14.17 1.28
C THR A 285 7.81 14.37 2.30
N ALA A 286 7.84 13.62 3.39
CA ALA A 286 6.93 13.83 4.50
C ALA A 286 7.28 15.15 5.21
N ALA A 287 6.33 16.09 5.24
CA ALA A 287 6.51 17.39 5.89
C ALA A 287 6.29 17.27 7.40
N LYS A 288 7.16 17.91 8.19
CA LYS A 288 6.99 17.97 9.66
C LYS A 288 5.75 18.80 10.00
N GLN A 289 4.99 18.38 11.01
CA GLN A 289 3.80 19.07 11.52
C GLN A 289 3.94 19.42 13.00
#